data_AF-R6YN24-F1
#
_entry.id   AF-R6YN24-F1
#
_cell.length_a   1.000
_cell.length_b   1.000
_cell.length_c   1.000
_cell.angle_alpha   90.00
_cell.angle_beta   90.00
_cell.angle_gamma   90.00
#
_symmetry.space_group_name_H-M   'P 1'
#
loop_
_entity.id
_entity.type
_entity.pdbx_description
1 polymer ?
#
loop_
_entity_poly.entity_id
_entity_poly.type
_entity_poly.pdbx_seq_one_letter_code
_entity_poly.pdbx_strand_id
1 'polypeptide(L)'
;MVNVPPKGGRKHPDQDYIHVNTKNILFICGGAFDGIEQKIAQRLNTHVVGYNSVQNVRNIDKSDLMKYILPQDLKSFGLIPEIIGRLPVLTYLNPLDRGALRKILVEPKNSIIKQYIKLFEMDGIELKFEEDALDCIVDKAVEYKLGARGLRSIFEAIMMDTMFEIPSKNVKSFVVTLDYAKSQLEKAHLQKLESA
;
A
#
# COMPACT_ATOMS: atom_id res chain seq x y z
N MET A 1 21.60 25.19 8.60
CA MET A 1 21.54 24.86 10.04
C MET A 1 20.11 25.06 10.49
N VAL A 2 19.53 24.12 11.24
CA VAL A 2 18.17 24.21 11.76
C VAL A 2 18.21 24.05 13.27
N ASN A 3 17.44 24.88 13.98
CA ASN A 3 17.33 24.85 15.44
C ASN A 3 16.21 23.88 15.85
N VAL A 4 16.55 22.91 16.70
CA VAL A 4 15.65 21.85 17.18
C VAL A 4 15.52 21.95 18.72
N PRO A 5 14.30 21.96 19.28
CA PRO A 5 14.11 22.01 20.73
C PRO A 5 14.52 20.67 21.39
N PRO A 6 15.32 20.69 22.47
CA PRO A 6 15.91 19.50 23.06
C PRO A 6 14.92 18.57 23.78
N LYS A 7 13.79 19.11 24.27
CA LYS A 7 12.80 18.36 25.07
C LYS A 7 11.49 18.07 24.32
N GLY A 8 11.49 18.20 23.00
CA GLY A 8 10.24 18.20 22.22
C GLY A 8 9.36 19.42 22.55
N GLY A 9 8.25 19.57 21.84
CA GLY A 9 7.35 20.73 22.00
C GLY A 9 7.54 21.84 20.97
N ARG A 10 6.77 22.91 21.10
CA ARG A 10 6.79 24.05 20.17
C ARG A 10 8.07 24.86 20.35
N LYS A 11 8.58 25.43 19.26
CA LYS A 11 9.72 26.36 19.29
C LYS A 11 9.32 27.60 20.08
N HIS A 12 9.87 27.78 21.28
CA HIS A 12 9.69 28.98 22.09
C HIS A 12 10.96 29.85 22.02
N PRO A 13 10.87 31.18 21.80
CA PRO A 13 12.05 32.04 21.64
C PRO A 13 13.10 31.90 22.75
N ASP A 14 12.67 31.72 24.00
CA ASP A 14 13.53 31.65 25.19
C ASP A 14 14.08 30.25 25.52
N GLN A 15 13.85 29.27 24.64
CA GLN A 15 14.31 27.89 24.86
C GLN A 15 15.69 27.66 24.22
N ASP A 16 16.57 26.95 24.92
CA ASP A 16 17.83 26.48 24.33
C ASP A 16 17.59 25.58 23.12
N TYR A 17 18.39 25.75 22.08
CA TYR A 17 18.27 24.99 20.83
C TYR A 17 19.50 24.12 20.55
N ILE A 18 19.25 22.94 19.99
CA ILE A 18 20.30 22.13 19.37
C ILE A 18 20.40 22.54 17.91
N HIS A 19 21.61 22.89 17.48
CA HIS A 19 21.90 23.20 16.09
C HIS A 19 22.15 21.92 15.30
N VAL A 20 21.32 21.67 14.29
CA VAL A 20 21.45 20.50 13.41
C VAL A 20 21.81 20.95 11.99
N ASN A 21 22.86 20.36 11.42
CA ASN A 21 23.21 20.54 10.02
C ASN A 21 22.52 19.46 9.17
N THR A 22 21.61 19.87 8.29
CA THR A 22 20.83 18.96 7.45
C THR A 22 21.48 18.66 6.09
N LYS A 23 22.70 19.15 5.80
CA LYS A 23 23.36 19.02 4.49
C LYS A 23 23.50 17.56 4.01
N ASN A 24 23.79 16.65 4.92
CA ASN A 24 24.03 15.23 4.60
C ASN A 24 22.88 14.32 5.04
N ILE A 25 21.72 14.89 5.36
CA ILE A 25 20.52 14.10 5.68
C ILE A 25 19.84 13.76 4.36
N LEU A 26 19.60 12.46 4.11
CA LEU A 26 18.82 12.01 2.97
C LEU A 26 17.34 12.29 3.22
N PHE A 27 16.69 12.98 2.28
CA PHE A 27 15.25 13.20 2.30
C PHE A 27 14.60 12.29 1.27
N ILE A 28 13.70 11.42 1.73
CA ILE A 28 12.82 10.62 0.88
C ILE A 28 11.41 11.15 1.08
N CYS A 29 10.86 11.76 0.04
CA CYS A 29 9.50 12.27 0.04
C CYS A 29 8.63 11.37 -0.82
N GLY A 30 7.52 10.87 -0.27
CA GLY A 30 6.58 10.01 -0.97
C GLY A 30 5.14 10.35 -0.57
N GLY A 31 4.21 10.07 -1.46
CA GLY A 31 2.79 10.33 -1.26
C GLY A 31 1.95 9.73 -2.40
N ALA A 32 0.64 9.63 -2.19
CA ALA A 32 -0.30 9.34 -3.25
C ALA A 32 -0.67 10.65 -3.96
N PHE A 33 -0.55 10.67 -5.28
CA PHE A 33 -0.83 11.84 -6.12
C PHE A 33 -2.06 11.56 -6.98
N ASP A 34 -3.22 11.44 -6.35
CA ASP A 34 -4.47 11.08 -7.03
C ASP A 34 -4.79 12.07 -8.15
N GLY A 35 -5.02 11.55 -9.36
CA GLY A 35 -5.28 12.37 -10.55
C GLY A 35 -4.03 12.88 -11.27
N ILE A 36 -2.81 12.59 -10.80
CA ILE A 36 -1.57 12.90 -11.55
C ILE A 36 -1.55 12.23 -12.93
N GLU A 37 -2.15 11.05 -13.03
CA GLU A 37 -2.33 10.29 -14.27
C GLU A 37 -3.07 11.11 -15.34
N GLN A 38 -4.02 11.96 -14.94
CA GLN A 38 -4.73 12.85 -15.87
C GLN A 38 -3.79 13.93 -16.42
N LYS A 39 -2.87 14.45 -15.61
CA LYS A 39 -1.86 15.42 -16.05
C LYS A 39 -0.86 14.78 -17.02
N ILE A 40 -0.41 13.57 -16.69
CA ILE A 40 0.45 12.77 -17.56
C ILE A 40 -0.27 12.47 -18.89
N ALA A 41 -1.51 12.01 -18.83
CA ALA A 41 -2.32 11.72 -20.01
C ALA A 41 -2.55 12.97 -20.87
N GLN A 42 -2.84 14.12 -20.26
CA GLN A 42 -2.97 15.39 -20.97
C GLN A 42 -1.68 15.70 -21.72
N ARG A 43 -0.53 15.65 -21.05
CA ARG A 43 0.77 15.88 -21.68
C ARG A 43 1.05 14.90 -22.83
N LEU A 44 0.77 13.63 -22.63
CA LEU A 44 1.03 12.58 -23.62
C LEU A 44 0.07 12.67 -24.82
N ASN A 45 -1.16 13.13 -24.61
CA ASN A 45 -2.15 13.35 -25.66
C ASN A 45 -2.04 14.74 -26.32
N THR A 46 -1.30 15.69 -25.73
CA THR A 46 -1.05 16.99 -26.33
C THR A 46 0.03 16.90 -27.41
N HIS A 47 -0.28 16.25 -28.54
CA HIS A 47 0.44 16.46 -29.78
C HIS A 47 -0.49 16.42 -31.01
N VAL A 48 -0.71 17.64 -31.54
CA VAL A 48 -0.96 18.08 -32.93
C VAL A 48 -2.31 17.77 -33.58
N VAL A 49 -3.10 18.84 -33.82
CA VAL A 49 -4.11 18.89 -34.88
C VAL A 49 -3.38 18.73 -36.23
N GLY A 50 -3.45 17.54 -36.84
CA GLY A 50 -2.82 17.24 -38.13
C GLY A 50 -2.79 15.74 -38.43
N TYR A 51 -2.90 15.37 -39.71
CA TYR A 51 -3.11 13.99 -40.20
C TYR A 51 -2.06 12.94 -39.74
N ASN A 52 -0.90 13.35 -39.22
CA ASN A 52 0.20 12.46 -38.81
C ASN A 52 0.31 12.19 -37.30
N SER A 53 -0.49 12.81 -36.43
CA SER A 53 -0.38 12.63 -34.96
C SER A 53 -0.97 11.31 -34.44
N VAL A 54 -1.76 10.62 -35.25
CA VAL A 54 -2.51 9.40 -34.86
C VAL A 54 -1.58 8.20 -34.63
N GLN A 55 -0.35 8.20 -35.18
CA GLN A 55 0.57 7.07 -35.07
C GLN A 55 1.24 6.96 -33.69
N ASN A 56 1.54 8.07 -33.00
CA ASN A 56 2.23 8.05 -31.71
C ASN A 56 1.33 7.64 -30.53
N VAL A 57 0.01 7.81 -30.65
CA VAL A 57 -0.96 7.47 -29.59
C VAL A 57 -1.13 5.96 -29.40
N ARG A 58 -0.78 5.14 -30.42
CA ARG A 58 -0.98 3.68 -30.39
C ARG A 58 0.00 2.92 -29.48
N ASN A 59 1.14 3.52 -29.12
CA ASN A 59 2.17 2.86 -28.30
C ASN A 59 2.17 3.27 -26.82
N ILE A 60 1.18 4.06 -26.38
CA ILE A 60 1.10 4.48 -24.98
C ILE A 60 0.31 3.43 -24.21
N ASP A 61 1.00 2.78 -23.28
CA ASP A 61 0.38 1.89 -22.31
C ASP A 61 -0.51 2.70 -21.36
N LYS A 62 -1.80 2.76 -21.67
CA LYS A 62 -2.80 3.46 -20.86
C LYS A 62 -3.07 2.76 -19.52
N SER A 63 -2.61 1.52 -19.33
CA SER A 63 -2.80 0.78 -18.09
C SER A 63 -1.83 1.22 -16.99
N ASP A 64 -0.71 1.85 -17.35
CA ASP A 64 0.28 2.34 -16.40
C ASP A 64 0.94 3.62 -16.90
N LEU A 65 0.23 4.73 -16.70
CA LEU A 65 0.70 6.07 -17.08
C LEU A 65 1.83 6.58 -16.18
N MET A 66 1.98 6.03 -14.97
CA MET A 66 2.96 6.47 -13.99
C MET A 66 4.40 6.31 -14.49
N LYS A 67 4.64 5.33 -15.38
CA LYS A 67 5.93 5.10 -16.06
C LYS A 67 6.47 6.33 -16.80
N TYR A 68 5.57 7.22 -17.23
CA TYR A 68 5.93 8.38 -18.02
C TYR A 68 6.09 9.65 -17.20
N ILE A 69 5.91 9.62 -15.87
CA ILE A 69 5.87 10.81 -15.02
C ILE A 69 7.12 11.69 -15.18
N LEU A 70 6.92 13.01 -15.31
CA LEU A 70 7.98 14.01 -15.40
C LEU A 70 7.79 15.14 -14.38
N PRO A 71 8.86 15.87 -14.02
CA PRO A 71 8.79 17.03 -13.12
C PRO A 71 7.74 18.08 -13.50
N GLN A 72 7.48 18.26 -14.80
CA GLN A 72 6.45 19.20 -15.28
C GLN A 72 5.03 18.77 -14.93
N ASP A 73 4.76 17.46 -14.81
CA ASP A 73 3.47 16.94 -14.40
C ASP A 73 3.21 17.30 -12.93
N LEU A 74 4.24 17.15 -12.07
CA LEU A 74 4.20 17.56 -10.67
C LEU A 74 3.96 19.08 -10.52
N LYS A 75 4.60 19.89 -11.37
CA LYS A 75 4.35 21.34 -11.41
C LYS A 75 2.88 21.63 -11.78
N SER A 76 2.36 20.97 -12.82
CA SER A 76 0.97 21.13 -13.26
C SER A 76 -0.06 20.60 -12.26
N PHE A 77 0.36 19.70 -11.37
CA PHE A 77 -0.41 19.15 -10.27
C PHE A 77 -0.50 20.11 -9.08
N GLY A 78 0.48 21.01 -8.92
CA GLY A 78 0.48 22.05 -7.88
C GLY A 78 1.75 22.12 -7.04
N LEU A 79 2.76 21.29 -7.29
CA LEU A 79 4.05 21.41 -6.60
C LEU A 79 4.83 22.62 -7.13
N ILE A 80 5.43 23.38 -6.21
CA ILE A 80 6.24 24.54 -6.58
C ILE A 80 7.60 24.10 -7.16
N PRO A 81 8.14 24.82 -8.17
CA PRO A 81 9.40 24.45 -8.83
C PRO A 81 10.60 24.32 -7.88
N GLU A 82 10.65 25.11 -6.81
CA GLU A 82 11.73 25.12 -5.84
C GLU A 82 11.83 23.81 -5.05
N ILE A 83 10.69 23.17 -4.77
CA ILE A 83 10.64 21.85 -4.11
C ILE A 83 11.06 20.77 -5.09
N ILE A 84 10.51 20.80 -6.31
CA ILE A 84 10.84 19.84 -7.36
C ILE A 84 12.35 19.89 -7.68
N GLY A 85 12.95 21.09 -7.74
CA GLY A 85 14.38 21.25 -7.97
C GLY A 85 15.27 20.70 -6.85
N ARG A 86 14.74 20.55 -5.62
CA ARG A 86 15.43 19.91 -4.50
C ARG A 86 15.25 18.39 -4.45
N LEU A 87 14.34 17.84 -5.28
CA LEU A 87 14.04 16.42 -5.37
C LEU A 87 14.34 15.92 -6.80
N PRO A 88 15.63 15.84 -7.20
CA PRO A 88 16.02 15.53 -8.58
C PRO A 88 15.75 14.08 -8.97
N VAL A 89 15.65 13.18 -8.00
CA VAL A 89 15.33 11.77 -8.23
C VAL A 89 13.82 11.59 -8.10
N LEU A 90 13.18 11.31 -9.24
CA LEU A 90 11.76 10.97 -9.31
C LEU A 90 11.61 9.48 -9.61
N THR A 91 10.78 8.80 -8.83
CA THR A 91 10.44 7.39 -9.03
C THR A 91 8.95 7.19 -8.79
N TYR A 92 8.41 6.09 -9.31
CA TYR A 92 7.02 5.69 -9.16
C TYR A 92 6.95 4.23 -8.71
N LEU A 93 5.79 3.83 -8.20
CA LEU A 93 5.51 2.45 -7.80
C LEU A 93 4.47 1.87 -8.74
N ASN A 94 4.66 0.60 -9.12
CA ASN A 94 3.67 -0.12 -9.89
C ASN A 94 2.45 -0.44 -9.02
N PRO A 95 1.24 -0.52 -9.61
CA PRO A 95 0.08 -1.01 -8.90
C PRO A 95 0.29 -2.45 -8.40
N LEU A 96 -0.36 -2.79 -7.29
CA LEU A 96 -0.30 -4.14 -6.72
C LEU A 96 -1.17 -5.09 -7.55
N ASP A 97 -0.54 -6.10 -8.14
CA ASP A 97 -1.24 -7.20 -8.80
C ASP A 97 -1.52 -8.36 -7.83
N ARG A 98 -2.26 -9.38 -8.32
CA ARG A 98 -2.58 -10.59 -7.55
C ARG A 98 -1.32 -11.26 -6.99
N GLY A 99 -0.27 -11.34 -7.80
CA GLY A 99 0.99 -11.96 -7.40
C GLY A 99 1.69 -11.19 -6.28
N ALA A 100 1.75 -9.87 -6.37
CA ALA A 100 2.32 -9.00 -5.36
C ALA A 100 1.55 -9.10 -4.04
N LEU A 101 0.22 -9.13 -4.08
CA LEU A 101 -0.61 -9.32 -2.87
C LEU A 101 -0.35 -10.69 -2.22
N ARG A 102 -0.27 -11.77 -3.01
CA ARG A 102 0.09 -13.11 -2.52
C ARG A 102 1.45 -13.11 -1.83
N LYS A 103 2.45 -12.47 -2.44
CA LYS A 103 3.80 -12.33 -1.87
C LYS A 103 3.77 -11.55 -0.56
N ILE A 104 3.10 -10.39 -0.52
CA ILE A 104 2.97 -9.56 0.68
C ILE A 104 2.36 -10.36 1.85
N LEU A 105 1.40 -11.24 1.56
CA LEU A 105 0.73 -12.05 2.56
C LEU A 105 1.66 -13.10 3.21
N VAL A 106 2.63 -13.64 2.46
CA VAL A 106 3.44 -14.80 2.87
C VAL A 106 4.92 -14.47 3.08
N GLU A 107 5.57 -13.86 2.09
CA GLU A 107 7.03 -13.79 1.97
C GLU A 107 7.71 -12.86 2.99
N PRO A 108 7.23 -11.62 3.25
CA PRO A 108 7.89 -10.71 4.16
C PRO A 108 8.21 -11.34 5.52
N LYS A 109 9.32 -10.94 6.13
CA LYS A 109 9.69 -11.41 7.48
C LYS A 109 8.57 -11.15 8.49
N ASN A 110 7.93 -10.00 8.37
CA ASN A 110 6.81 -9.57 9.21
C ASN A 110 5.47 -9.65 8.44
N SER A 111 5.27 -10.69 7.63
CA SER A 111 3.99 -10.90 6.94
C SER A 111 2.87 -11.21 7.93
N ILE A 112 1.62 -10.92 7.55
CA ILE A 112 0.49 -11.09 8.47
C ILE A 112 0.27 -12.56 8.86
N ILE A 113 0.50 -13.49 7.93
CA ILE A 113 0.45 -14.93 8.21
C ILE A 113 1.46 -15.29 9.29
N LYS A 114 2.72 -14.86 9.17
CA LYS A 114 3.77 -15.17 10.15
C LYS A 114 3.47 -14.55 11.52
N GLN A 115 2.88 -13.36 11.55
CA GLN A 115 2.42 -12.73 12.79
C GLN A 115 1.35 -13.59 13.48
N TYR A 116 0.36 -14.09 12.75
CA TYR A 116 -0.71 -14.92 13.30
C TYR A 116 -0.24 -16.32 13.68
N ILE A 117 0.64 -16.94 12.89
CA ILE A 117 1.27 -18.22 13.27
C ILE A 117 1.98 -18.04 14.60
N LYS A 118 2.76 -16.96 14.76
CA LYS A 118 3.49 -16.74 16.01
C LYS A 118 2.54 -16.47 17.18
N LEU A 119 1.44 -15.77 16.95
CA LEU A 119 0.44 -15.49 17.97
C LEU A 119 -0.22 -16.79 18.47
N PHE A 120 -0.64 -17.68 17.56
CA PHE A 120 -1.22 -18.97 17.93
C PHE A 120 -0.20 -19.89 18.60
N GLU A 121 1.07 -19.82 18.19
CA GLU A 121 2.16 -20.57 18.83
C GLU A 121 2.33 -20.17 20.31
N MET A 122 2.08 -18.90 20.67
CA MET A 122 2.13 -18.43 22.06
C MET A 122 1.04 -19.10 22.93
N ASP A 123 -0.08 -19.49 22.32
CA ASP A 123 -1.17 -20.24 22.96
C ASP A 123 -0.98 -21.77 22.83
N GLY A 124 0.15 -22.22 22.26
CA GLY A 124 0.47 -23.64 22.09
C GLY A 124 -0.26 -24.32 20.93
N ILE A 125 -0.74 -23.55 19.95
CA ILE A 125 -1.57 -24.02 18.84
C ILE A 125 -0.81 -23.88 17.51
N GLU A 126 -0.69 -24.96 16.75
CA GLU A 126 -0.06 -24.96 15.43
C GLU A 126 -1.06 -24.44 14.37
N LEU A 127 -0.81 -23.25 13.82
CA LEU A 127 -1.65 -22.66 12.77
C LEU A 127 -1.10 -22.96 11.36
N LYS A 128 -1.93 -23.53 10.49
CA LYS A 128 -1.62 -23.81 9.08
C LYS A 128 -2.65 -23.17 8.15
N PHE A 129 -2.24 -22.90 6.92
CA PHE A 129 -3.10 -22.34 5.88
C PHE A 129 -3.00 -23.21 4.63
N GLU A 130 -4.14 -23.49 4.01
CA GLU A 130 -4.19 -24.08 2.67
C GLU A 130 -3.88 -23.03 1.61
N GLU A 131 -3.20 -23.43 0.53
CA GLU A 131 -2.88 -22.53 -0.59
C GLU A 131 -4.15 -21.90 -1.19
N ASP A 132 -5.21 -22.69 -1.36
CA ASP A 132 -6.49 -22.23 -1.90
C ASP A 132 -7.17 -21.19 -1.00
N ALA A 133 -7.05 -21.33 0.33
CA ALA A 133 -7.58 -20.36 1.28
C ALA A 133 -6.88 -19.01 1.14
N LEU A 134 -5.56 -19.03 0.96
CA LEU A 134 -4.77 -17.82 0.79
C LEU A 134 -5.03 -17.15 -0.57
N ASP A 135 -5.20 -17.95 -1.61
CA ASP A 135 -5.58 -17.48 -2.94
C ASP A 135 -6.97 -16.82 -2.92
N CYS A 136 -7.94 -17.39 -2.19
CA CYS A 136 -9.27 -16.80 -1.99
C CYS A 136 -9.21 -15.41 -1.33
N ILE A 137 -8.35 -15.22 -0.32
CA ILE A 137 -8.14 -13.94 0.35
C ILE A 137 -7.59 -12.90 -0.63
N VAL A 138 -6.61 -13.30 -1.44
CA VAL A 138 -6.01 -12.42 -2.46
C VAL A 138 -7.02 -12.05 -3.53
N ASP A 139 -7.79 -13.02 -4.03
CA ASP A 139 -8.82 -12.77 -5.06
C ASP A 139 -9.86 -11.76 -4.58
N LYS A 140 -10.29 -11.89 -3.31
CA LYS A 140 -11.19 -10.90 -2.69
C LYS A 140 -10.55 -9.52 -2.55
N ALA A 141 -9.28 -9.44 -2.16
CA ALA A 141 -8.58 -8.15 -2.07
C ALA A 141 -8.46 -7.44 -3.43
N VAL A 142 -8.28 -8.22 -4.51
CA VAL A 142 -8.27 -7.71 -5.89
C VAL A 142 -9.66 -7.25 -6.32
N GLU A 143 -10.69 -8.06 -6.06
CA GLU A 143 -12.11 -7.76 -6.37
C GLU A 143 -12.53 -6.41 -5.77
N TYR A 144 -12.20 -6.18 -4.50
CA TYR A 144 -12.52 -4.93 -3.79
C TYR A 144 -11.54 -3.77 -4.05
N LYS A 145 -10.47 -3.98 -4.83
CA LYS A 145 -9.45 -2.95 -5.15
C LYS A 145 -8.82 -2.27 -3.93
N LEU A 146 -8.71 -2.97 -2.80
CA LEU A 146 -8.30 -2.35 -1.53
C LEU A 146 -6.78 -2.31 -1.30
N GLY A 147 -5.99 -2.86 -2.24
CA GLY A 147 -4.53 -2.97 -2.14
C GLY A 147 -4.06 -3.77 -0.91
N ALA A 148 -2.81 -3.56 -0.50
CA ALA A 148 -2.21 -4.29 0.62
C ALA A 148 -2.87 -3.97 1.98
N ARG A 149 -3.46 -2.78 2.13
CA ARG A 149 -4.11 -2.38 3.39
C ARG A 149 -5.43 -3.15 3.58
N GLY A 150 -6.27 -3.25 2.56
CA GLY A 150 -7.49 -4.05 2.68
C GLY A 150 -7.24 -5.55 2.69
N LEU A 151 -6.14 -6.02 2.07
CA LEU A 151 -5.70 -7.42 2.21
C LEU A 151 -5.59 -7.82 3.69
N ARG A 152 -5.01 -6.95 4.52
CA ARG A 152 -4.93 -7.15 5.97
C ARG A 152 -6.31 -7.17 6.62
N SER A 153 -7.20 -6.24 6.29
CA SER A 153 -8.55 -6.20 6.86
C SER A 153 -9.38 -7.44 6.52
N ILE A 154 -9.28 -7.94 5.28
CA ILE A 154 -9.94 -9.18 4.86
C ILE A 154 -9.41 -10.36 5.66
N PHE A 155 -8.08 -10.46 5.80
CA PHE A 155 -7.46 -11.52 6.58
C PHE A 155 -7.87 -11.47 8.06
N GLU A 156 -7.86 -10.29 8.68
CA GLU A 156 -8.28 -10.10 10.08
C GLU A 156 -9.74 -10.49 10.28
N ALA A 157 -10.63 -10.14 9.35
CA ALA A 157 -12.04 -10.52 9.40
C ALA A 157 -12.22 -12.05 9.39
N ILE A 158 -11.44 -12.79 8.58
CA ILE A 158 -11.50 -14.25 8.53
C ILE A 158 -11.00 -14.87 9.83
N MET A 159 -9.97 -14.30 10.45
CA MET A 159 -9.35 -14.87 11.63
C MET A 159 -10.03 -14.47 12.95
N MET A 160 -10.90 -13.46 12.94
CA MET A 160 -11.49 -12.86 14.15
C MET A 160 -12.25 -13.89 15.01
N ASP A 161 -13.12 -14.69 14.40
CA ASP A 161 -13.84 -15.77 15.11
C ASP A 161 -12.87 -16.81 15.68
N THR A 162 -11.87 -17.21 14.88
CA THR A 162 -10.88 -18.22 15.28
C THR A 162 -10.08 -17.74 16.49
N MET A 163 -9.65 -16.48 16.51
CA MET A 163 -8.89 -15.90 17.61
C MET A 163 -9.63 -15.94 18.94
N PHE A 164 -10.97 -15.90 18.92
CA PHE A 164 -11.78 -15.98 20.14
C PHE A 164 -12.10 -17.43 20.54
N GLU A 165 -12.51 -18.24 19.56
CA GLU A 165 -12.99 -19.59 19.85
C GLU A 165 -11.88 -20.60 20.12
N ILE A 166 -10.77 -20.54 19.37
CA ILE A 166 -9.77 -21.60 19.39
C ILE A 166 -8.95 -21.64 20.67
N PRO A 167 -8.52 -20.53 21.27
CA PRO A 167 -7.86 -20.58 22.59
C PRO A 167 -8.76 -21.18 23.68
N SER A 168 -10.08 -21.09 23.52
CA SER A 168 -11.05 -21.68 24.44
C SER A 168 -11.27 -23.19 24.20
N LYS A 169 -10.88 -23.69 23.01
CA LYS A 169 -10.98 -25.09 22.63
C LYS A 169 -9.60 -25.73 22.88
N ASN A 170 -9.55 -26.88 23.53
CA ASN A 170 -8.28 -27.54 23.88
C ASN A 170 -7.64 -28.26 22.66
N VAL A 171 -7.36 -27.49 21.59
CA VAL A 171 -6.90 -27.97 20.27
C VAL A 171 -5.41 -27.68 20.10
N LYS A 172 -4.67 -28.63 19.55
CA LYS A 172 -3.22 -28.48 19.30
C LYS A 172 -2.86 -27.90 17.94
N SER A 173 -3.79 -27.92 17.00
CA SER A 173 -3.57 -27.44 15.64
C SER A 173 -4.85 -26.92 15.01
N PHE A 174 -4.73 -25.90 14.18
CA PHE A 174 -5.83 -25.36 13.37
C PHE A 174 -5.37 -25.14 11.93
N VAL A 175 -6.19 -25.56 10.98
CA VAL A 175 -5.93 -25.40 9.55
C VAL A 175 -7.02 -24.49 8.98
N VAL A 176 -6.62 -23.38 8.38
CA VAL A 176 -7.50 -22.47 7.65
C VAL A 176 -7.73 -23.04 6.25
N THR A 177 -8.92 -23.55 6.02
CA THR A 177 -9.33 -24.14 4.73
C THR A 177 -10.06 -23.13 3.84
N LEU A 178 -10.20 -23.47 2.55
CA LEU A 178 -10.96 -22.64 1.60
C LEU A 178 -12.41 -22.43 2.07
N ASP A 179 -13.08 -23.48 2.51
CA ASP A 179 -14.48 -23.42 2.96
C ASP A 179 -14.65 -22.55 4.20
N TYR A 180 -13.69 -22.63 5.13
CA TYR A 180 -13.65 -21.76 6.30
C TYR A 180 -13.52 -20.30 5.89
N ALA A 181 -12.55 -19.99 5.02
CA ALA A 181 -12.33 -18.63 4.53
C ALA A 181 -13.58 -18.06 3.86
N LYS A 182 -14.24 -18.83 2.98
CA LYS A 182 -15.49 -18.42 2.32
C LYS A 182 -16.62 -18.15 3.31
N SER A 183 -16.85 -19.06 4.26
CA SER A 183 -17.89 -18.89 5.27
C SER A 183 -17.67 -17.63 6.11
N GLN A 184 -16.43 -17.35 6.50
CA GLN A 184 -16.12 -16.17 7.28
C GLN A 184 -16.27 -14.87 6.49
N LEU A 185 -15.89 -14.86 5.21
CA LEU A 185 -16.10 -13.72 4.33
C LEU A 185 -17.59 -13.39 4.16
N GLU A 186 -18.44 -14.41 4.05
CA GLU A 186 -19.90 -14.24 4.00
C GLU A 186 -20.44 -13.67 5.32
N LYS A 187 -20.02 -14.22 6.47
CA LYS A 187 -20.41 -13.73 7.79
C LYS A 187 -19.97 -12.30 8.05
N ALA A 188 -18.77 -11.91 7.60
CA ALA A 188 -18.21 -10.58 7.80
C ALA A 188 -18.96 -9.48 7.02
N HIS A 189 -19.97 -9.81 6.19
CA HIS A 189 -20.76 -8.85 5.42
C HIS A 189 -19.88 -7.81 4.69
N LEU A 190 -18.78 -8.26 4.08
CA LEU A 190 -17.80 -7.40 3.42
C LEU A 190 -18.35 -6.63 2.21
N GLN A 191 -19.64 -6.83 1.85
CA GLN A 191 -20.41 -5.93 0.98
C GLN A 191 -20.41 -4.46 1.45
N LYS A 192 -20.07 -4.16 2.71
CA LYS A 192 -20.01 -2.78 3.24
C LYS A 192 -18.64 -2.08 3.14
N LEU A 193 -17.59 -2.72 2.61
CA LEU A 193 -16.26 -2.08 2.47
C LEU A 193 -16.12 -1.13 1.27
N GLU A 194 -17.15 -0.99 0.42
CA GLU A 194 -17.14 -0.04 -0.69
C GLU A 194 -17.14 1.44 -0.26
N SER A 195 -17.34 1.74 1.03
CA SER A 195 -17.59 3.10 1.53
C SER A 195 -16.71 3.53 2.72
N ALA A 196 -15.39 3.31 2.62
CA ALA A 196 -14.40 3.91 3.54
C ALA A 196 -13.17 4.45 2.80
#